data_AF-A0A1C5PJA0-F1
#
_entry.id   AF-A0A1C5PJA0-F1
#
_cell.length_a   1.000
_cell.length_b   1.000
_cell.length_c   1.000
_cell.angle_alpha   90.00
_cell.angle_beta   90.00
_cell.angle_gamma   90.00
#
_symmetry.space_group_name_H-M   'P 1'
#
loop_
_entity.id
_entity.type
_entity.pdbx_description
1 polymer ?
#
loop_
_entity_poly.entity_id
_entity_poly.type
_entity_poly.pdbx_seq_one_letter_code
_entity_poly.pdbx_strand_id
1 'polypeptide(L)'
;MKKIGIVLFILIFLTSTLLGCGKQDVNIDLETIDVSEIKKIECIGTTGGIDGDYSYSFSDNEVVEFVDLLNQVKLGDKVDENKALSNGAVAYYTIYFATDKTLTISPGKYFIIEDTFYEFNNYDELWDEFIAFNSVK
;
A
#
# COMPACT_ATOMS: atom_id res chain seq x y z
N MET A 1 -34.76 -58.84 -9.06
CA MET A 1 -34.56 -57.41 -9.39
C MET A 1 -34.23 -56.63 -8.13
N LYS A 2 -32.99 -56.19 -7.95
CA LYS A 2 -32.58 -55.19 -6.95
C LYS A 2 -31.47 -54.35 -7.60
N LYS A 3 -31.69 -53.04 -7.64
CA LYS A 3 -30.87 -52.06 -8.36
C LYS A 3 -29.51 -51.92 -7.66
N ILE A 4 -28.43 -52.05 -8.43
CA ILE A 4 -27.05 -51.78 -7.99
C ILE A 4 -26.90 -50.26 -7.96
N GLY A 5 -26.78 -49.68 -6.77
CA GLY A 5 -26.43 -48.27 -6.59
C GLY A 5 -24.93 -48.09 -6.76
N ILE A 6 -24.50 -47.49 -7.88
CA ILE A 6 -23.12 -47.04 -8.08
C ILE A 6 -22.93 -45.80 -7.22
N VAL A 7 -22.17 -45.93 -6.14
CA VAL A 7 -21.68 -44.78 -5.35
C VAL A 7 -20.35 -44.36 -5.97
N LEU A 8 -20.37 -43.24 -6.69
CA LEU A 8 -19.20 -42.58 -7.25
C LEU A 8 -18.45 -41.86 -6.12
N PHE A 9 -17.44 -42.52 -5.54
CA PHE A 9 -16.53 -41.90 -4.58
C PHE A 9 -15.42 -41.15 -5.34
N ILE A 10 -15.65 -39.87 -5.65
CA ILE A 10 -14.60 -38.99 -6.18
C ILE A 10 -13.75 -38.56 -4.99
N LEU A 11 -12.62 -39.23 -4.79
CA LEU A 11 -11.60 -38.84 -3.83
C LEU A 11 -10.79 -37.68 -4.44
N ILE A 12 -11.26 -36.44 -4.25
CA ILE A 12 -10.51 -35.26 -4.66
C ILE A 12 -9.36 -35.08 -3.66
N PHE A 13 -8.19 -35.62 -4.00
CA PHE A 13 -6.92 -35.15 -3.45
C PHE A 13 -6.68 -33.74 -3.97
N LEU A 14 -7.32 -32.75 -3.34
CA LEU A 14 -6.85 -31.38 -3.42
C LEU A 14 -5.65 -31.32 -2.47
N THR A 15 -4.47 -31.65 -2.98
CA THR A 15 -3.25 -31.20 -2.34
C THR A 15 -3.30 -29.69 -2.40
N SER A 16 -3.78 -29.08 -1.32
CA SER A 16 -3.58 -27.68 -1.04
C SER A 16 -2.08 -27.48 -0.89
N THR A 17 -1.39 -27.35 -2.03
CA THR A 17 -0.27 -26.43 -2.10
C THR A 17 -0.90 -25.06 -1.82
N LEU A 18 -1.07 -24.78 -0.53
CA LEU A 18 -0.83 -23.45 0.02
C LEU A 18 0.61 -23.13 -0.42
N LEU A 19 0.73 -22.72 -1.69
CA LEU A 19 1.72 -21.75 -2.09
C LEU A 19 1.26 -20.48 -1.35
N GLY A 20 1.49 -20.47 -0.04
CA GLY A 20 1.78 -19.22 0.63
C GLY A 20 2.94 -18.70 -0.18
N CYS A 21 2.64 -17.79 -1.11
CA CYS A 21 3.61 -16.84 -1.57
C CYS A 21 4.10 -16.23 -0.27
N GLY A 22 5.23 -16.74 0.23
CA GLY A 22 5.85 -16.22 1.42
C GLY A 22 6.12 -14.78 1.06
N LYS A 23 5.24 -13.88 1.49
CA LYS A 23 5.46 -12.45 1.41
C LYS A 23 6.79 -12.28 2.12
N GLN A 24 7.82 -12.02 1.35
CA GLN A 24 9.13 -11.71 1.89
C GLN A 24 8.87 -10.56 2.86
N ASP A 25 9.24 -10.70 4.13
CA ASP A 25 9.18 -9.59 5.06
C ASP A 25 10.13 -8.53 4.49
N VAL A 26 9.56 -7.60 3.73
CA VAL A 26 10.29 -6.46 3.23
C VAL A 26 10.51 -5.61 4.48
N ASN A 27 11.75 -5.62 4.97
CA ASN A 27 12.18 -4.63 5.92
C ASN A 27 12.26 -3.31 5.16
N ILE A 28 11.16 -2.54 5.21
CA ILE A 28 11.02 -1.26 4.52
C ILE A 28 11.42 -0.21 5.53
N ASP A 29 12.64 0.26 5.40
CA ASP A 29 13.12 1.42 6.13
C ASP A 29 12.73 2.67 5.36
N LEU A 30 11.64 3.30 5.79
CA LEU A 30 11.20 4.57 5.22
C LEU A 30 12.14 5.71 5.61
N GLU A 31 12.92 5.62 6.69
CA GLU A 31 13.74 6.72 7.22
C GLU A 31 14.97 7.02 6.33
N THR A 32 15.31 6.12 5.40
CA THR A 32 16.57 6.16 4.65
C THR A 32 16.38 6.23 3.14
N ILE A 33 15.23 6.65 2.64
CA ILE A 33 15.02 6.76 1.19
C ILE A 33 15.85 7.95 0.66
N ASP A 34 16.82 7.64 -0.19
CA ASP A 34 17.64 8.65 -0.87
C ASP A 34 16.92 9.11 -2.15
N VAL A 35 16.70 10.43 -2.25
CA VAL A 35 16.06 11.07 -3.41
C VAL A 35 16.76 10.75 -4.74
N SER A 36 18.09 10.54 -4.72
CA SER A 36 18.86 10.19 -5.90
C SER A 36 18.59 8.79 -6.45
N GLU A 37 17.99 7.92 -5.62
CA GLU A 37 17.54 6.59 -6.03
C GLU A 37 16.16 6.62 -6.69
N ILE A 38 15.44 7.75 -6.64
CA ILE A 38 14.09 7.86 -7.17
C ILE A 38 14.12 8.35 -8.61
N LYS A 39 13.44 7.59 -9.48
CA LYS A 39 13.24 7.92 -10.89
C LYS A 39 12.02 8.81 -11.10
N LYS A 40 10.92 8.51 -10.40
CA LYS A 40 9.67 9.29 -10.41
C LYS A 40 8.75 8.82 -9.29
N ILE A 41 7.80 9.66 -8.93
CA ILE A 41 6.67 9.32 -8.06
C ILE A 41 5.37 9.61 -8.80
N GLU A 42 4.45 8.66 -8.79
CA GLU A 42 3.10 8.82 -9.34
C GLU A 42 2.10 8.71 -8.20
N CYS A 43 1.10 9.59 -8.22
CA CYS A 43 -0.03 9.57 -7.30
C CYS A 43 -1.30 9.20 -8.06
N ILE A 44 -2.07 8.30 -7.49
CA ILE A 44 -3.45 8.01 -7.88
C ILE A 44 -4.32 8.07 -6.65
N GLY A 45 -5.55 8.54 -6.78
CA GLY A 45 -6.45 8.57 -5.65
C GLY A 45 -7.88 8.83 -6.04
N THR A 46 -8.74 8.81 -5.03
CA THR A 46 -10.14 9.17 -5.17
C THR A 46 -10.55 10.07 -4.01
N THR A 47 -11.42 11.04 -4.28
CA THR A 47 -12.03 11.90 -3.27
C THR A 47 -13.30 11.28 -2.65
N GLY A 48 -13.76 10.13 -3.19
CA GLY A 48 -15.00 9.46 -2.79
C GLY A 48 -16.28 10.07 -3.38
N GLY A 49 -16.15 11.14 -4.18
CA GLY A 49 -17.25 11.76 -4.93
C GLY A 49 -17.45 11.16 -6.32
N ILE A 50 -18.54 11.56 -7.00
CA ILE A 50 -18.75 11.28 -8.43
C ILE A 50 -17.61 11.94 -9.21
N ASP A 51 -17.00 11.19 -10.14
CA ASP A 51 -15.82 11.60 -10.91
C ASP A 51 -14.65 12.08 -10.02
N GLY A 52 -14.55 11.52 -8.81
CA GLY A 52 -13.59 11.92 -7.78
C GLY A 52 -12.18 11.34 -7.96
N ASP A 53 -11.95 10.57 -9.01
CA ASP A 53 -10.67 9.90 -9.27
C ASP A 53 -9.67 10.87 -9.91
N TYR A 54 -8.42 10.81 -9.48
CA TYR A 54 -7.34 11.65 -9.99
C TYR A 54 -6.04 10.86 -10.12
N SER A 55 -5.17 11.35 -11.01
CA SER A 55 -3.82 10.83 -11.17
C SER A 55 -2.89 11.92 -11.67
N TYR A 56 -1.68 11.97 -11.13
CA TYR A 56 -0.63 12.86 -11.59
C TYR A 56 0.76 12.32 -11.22
N SER A 57 1.78 12.82 -11.92
CA SER A 57 3.19 12.58 -11.58
C SER A 57 3.75 13.77 -10.82
N PHE A 58 4.71 13.52 -9.93
CA PHE A 58 5.39 14.58 -9.20
C PHE A 58 6.46 15.24 -10.09
N SER A 59 6.65 16.54 -9.89
CA SER A 59 7.83 17.26 -10.36
C SER A 59 9.05 16.93 -9.50
N ASP A 60 10.25 17.23 -9.99
CA ASP A 60 11.50 16.94 -9.27
C ASP A 60 11.54 17.57 -7.86
N ASN A 61 11.01 18.80 -7.70
CA ASN A 61 10.93 19.45 -6.39
C ASN A 61 9.96 18.73 -5.45
N GLU A 62 8.81 18.31 -5.96
CA GLU A 62 7.80 17.59 -5.17
C GLU A 62 8.30 16.20 -4.76
N VAL A 63 9.15 15.56 -5.57
CA VAL A 63 9.82 14.32 -5.20
C VAL A 63 10.71 14.55 -3.97
N VAL A 64 11.50 15.62 -3.95
CA VAL A 64 12.37 15.95 -2.81
C VAL A 64 11.54 16.21 -1.55
N GLU A 65 10.54 17.10 -1.64
CA GLU A 65 9.69 17.46 -0.50
C GLU A 65 8.92 16.25 0.06
N PHE A 66 8.39 15.40 -0.83
CA PHE A 66 7.66 14.21 -0.41
C PHE A 66 8.56 13.16 0.23
N VAL A 67 9.78 12.97 -0.28
CA VAL A 67 10.75 12.06 0.33
C VAL A 67 11.18 12.54 1.70
N ASP A 68 11.43 13.85 1.85
CA ASP A 68 11.74 14.44 3.16
C ASP A 68 10.60 14.23 4.16
N LEU A 69 9.34 14.33 3.71
CA LEU A 69 8.17 14.01 4.55
C LEU A 69 8.08 12.50 4.86
N LEU A 70 8.29 11.65 3.86
CA LEU A 70 8.23 10.19 3.99
C LEU A 70 9.30 9.66 4.95
N ASN A 71 10.51 10.21 4.91
CA ASN A 71 11.63 9.86 5.80
C ASN A 71 11.35 10.19 7.29
N GLN A 72 10.29 10.95 7.60
CA GLN A 72 9.88 11.24 8.98
C GLN A 72 8.83 10.26 9.51
N VAL A 73 8.26 9.40 8.67
CA VAL A 73 7.20 8.45 9.05
C VAL A 73 7.76 7.40 10.01
N LYS A 74 7.12 7.28 11.17
CA LYS A 74 7.40 6.21 12.15
C LYS A 74 6.31 5.17 12.08
N LEU A 75 6.66 4.00 11.57
CA LEU A 75 5.76 2.85 11.54
C LEU A 75 5.74 2.15 12.90
N GLY A 76 4.55 1.73 13.32
CA GLY A 76 4.35 0.87 14.49
C GLY A 76 4.05 -0.56 14.10
N ASP A 77 3.21 -1.21 14.90
CA ASP A 77 2.87 -2.62 14.69
C ASP A 77 2.06 -2.83 13.41
N LYS A 78 2.17 -4.03 12.82
CA LYS A 78 1.29 -4.46 11.72
C LYS A 78 -0.16 -4.52 12.23
N VAL A 79 -1.08 -4.00 11.42
CA VAL A 79 -2.52 -3.94 11.71
C VAL A 79 -3.27 -4.91 10.80
N ASP A 80 -4.30 -5.55 11.35
CA ASP A 80 -5.23 -6.37 10.57
C ASP A 80 -5.99 -5.49 9.57
N GLU A 81 -5.99 -5.87 8.30
CA GLU A 81 -6.66 -5.15 7.21
C GLU A 81 -8.12 -4.81 7.56
N ASN A 82 -8.87 -5.73 8.18
CA ASN A 82 -10.29 -5.49 8.51
C ASN A 82 -10.47 -4.36 9.54
N LYS A 83 -9.43 -4.03 10.31
CA LYS A 83 -9.42 -2.88 11.23
C LYS A 83 -8.99 -1.60 10.53
N ALA A 84 -8.27 -1.71 9.42
CA ALA A 84 -7.66 -0.59 8.72
C ALA A 84 -8.46 -0.10 7.50
N LEU A 85 -9.35 -0.94 6.95
CA LEU A 85 -10.24 -0.55 5.87
C LEU A 85 -11.12 0.64 6.27
N SER A 86 -10.98 1.73 5.51
CA SER A 86 -11.87 2.88 5.58
C SER A 86 -12.52 3.12 4.22
N ASN A 87 -13.82 3.38 4.22
CA ASN A 87 -14.51 3.87 3.03
C ASN A 87 -14.39 5.40 3.02
N GLY A 88 -13.61 5.95 2.08
CA GLY A 88 -13.38 7.39 2.00
C GLY A 88 -12.39 7.75 0.91
N ALA A 89 -11.96 9.02 0.96
CA ALA A 89 -10.88 9.47 0.11
C ALA A 89 -9.58 8.71 0.44
N VAL A 90 -8.82 8.36 -0.59
CA VAL A 90 -7.54 7.66 -0.47
C VAL A 90 -6.60 8.11 -1.57
N ALA A 91 -5.31 8.20 -1.24
CA ALA A 91 -4.23 8.47 -2.17
C ALA A 91 -3.18 7.35 -2.08
N TYR A 92 -2.78 6.81 -3.21
CA TYR A 92 -1.70 5.85 -3.35
C TYR A 92 -0.56 6.50 -4.11
N TYR A 93 0.64 6.36 -3.58
CA TYR A 93 1.88 6.85 -4.19
C TYR A 93 2.71 5.66 -4.60
N THR A 94 3.04 5.59 -5.88
CA THR A 94 3.95 4.60 -6.44
C THR A 94 5.30 5.27 -6.67
N ILE A 95 6.29 4.87 -5.87
CA ILE A 95 7.67 5.31 -5.99
C ILE A 95 8.39 4.37 -6.94
N TYR A 96 8.92 4.90 -8.03
CA TYR A 96 9.73 4.14 -8.98
C TYR A 96 11.20 4.43 -8.70
N PHE A 97 11.97 3.40 -8.35
CA PHE A 97 13.40 3.53 -8.12
C PHE A 97 14.19 3.39 -9.44
N ALA A 98 15.40 3.94 -9.47
CA ALA A 98 16.36 3.77 -10.57
C ALA A 98 16.76 2.30 -10.79
N THR A 99 16.52 1.43 -9.79
CA THR A 99 16.76 -0.02 -9.85
C THR A 99 15.59 -0.81 -10.46
N ASP A 100 14.60 -0.13 -11.04
CA ASP A 100 13.34 -0.68 -11.57
C ASP A 100 12.45 -1.38 -10.51
N LYS A 101 12.79 -1.25 -9.22
CA LYS A 101 11.89 -1.59 -8.12
C LYS A 101 10.81 -0.53 -7.97
N THR A 102 9.69 -0.93 -7.39
CA THR A 102 8.62 -0.02 -7.00
C THR A 102 8.28 -0.20 -5.53
N LEU A 103 7.82 0.88 -4.91
CA LEU A 103 7.22 0.88 -3.58
C LEU A 103 5.89 1.64 -3.64
N THR A 104 4.80 0.96 -3.33
CA THR A 104 3.47 1.56 -3.23
C THR A 104 3.17 1.85 -1.78
N ILE A 105 2.75 3.08 -1.48
CA ILE A 105 2.33 3.47 -0.14
C ILE A 105 0.99 4.21 -0.16
N SER A 106 0.29 4.19 0.97
CA SER A 106 -0.85 5.07 1.21
C SER A 106 -0.82 5.59 2.65
N PRO A 107 -0.50 6.87 2.86
CA PRO A 107 -0.63 7.50 4.17
C PRO A 107 -2.11 7.70 4.51
N GLY A 108 -2.45 7.44 5.77
CA GLY A 108 -3.78 7.61 6.33
C GLY A 108 -3.73 7.33 7.83
N LYS A 109 -4.88 7.13 8.47
CA LYS A 109 -4.92 6.71 9.89
C LYS A 109 -4.06 5.46 10.15
N TYR A 110 -4.02 4.57 9.17
CA TYR A 110 -3.03 3.50 9.09
C TYR A 110 -2.16 3.77 7.87
N PHE A 111 -0.88 3.47 7.98
CA PHE A 111 0.06 3.62 6.89
C PHE A 111 0.11 2.31 6.11
N ILE A 112 -0.24 2.37 4.84
CA ILE A 112 -0.23 1.20 3.96
C ILE A 112 1.10 1.18 3.23
N ILE A 113 1.74 0.01 3.21
CA ILE A 113 2.88 -0.26 2.36
C ILE A 113 2.61 -1.56 1.60
N GLU A 114 2.55 -1.45 0.28
CA GLU A 114 2.04 -2.49 -0.61
C GLU A 114 0.66 -2.96 -0.11
N ASP A 115 0.55 -4.21 0.34
CA ASP A 115 -0.68 -4.79 0.89
C ASP A 115 -0.66 -4.92 2.43
N THR A 116 0.26 -4.23 3.11
CA THR A 116 0.46 -4.35 4.56
C THR A 116 0.11 -3.05 5.26
N PHE A 117 -0.70 -3.15 6.31
CA PHE A 117 -1.16 -2.02 7.10
C PHE A 117 -0.32 -1.91 8.36
N TYR A 118 0.10 -0.70 8.70
CA TYR A 118 0.89 -0.40 9.89
C TYR A 118 0.23 0.71 10.71
N GLU A 119 0.43 0.68 12.02
CA GLU A 119 0.20 1.87 12.84
C GLU A 119 1.10 3.01 12.33
N PHE A 120 0.53 4.20 12.22
CA PHE A 120 1.27 5.41 11.92
C PHE A 120 1.54 6.15 13.23
N ASN A 121 2.66 5.84 13.89
CA ASN A 121 2.91 6.22 15.28
C ASN A 121 2.95 7.72 15.51
N ASN A 122 3.43 8.49 14.53
CA ASN A 122 3.46 9.96 14.57
C ASN A 122 2.44 10.58 13.60
N TYR A 123 1.28 9.92 13.41
CA TYR A 123 0.18 10.43 12.61
C TYR A 123 -0.23 11.86 13.00
N ASP A 124 -0.45 12.11 14.29
CA ASP A 124 -0.90 13.44 14.77
C ASP A 124 0.12 14.55 14.49
N GLU A 125 1.41 14.21 14.31
CA GLU A 125 2.48 15.16 14.02
C GLU A 125 2.62 15.43 12.51
N LEU A 126 2.41 14.41 11.66
CA LEU A 126 2.71 14.49 10.23
C LEU A 126 1.49 14.57 9.31
N TRP A 127 0.30 14.21 9.80
CA TRP A 127 -0.87 14.11 8.93
C TRP A 127 -1.23 15.44 8.25
N ASP A 128 -1.15 16.55 8.98
CA ASP A 128 -1.41 17.88 8.44
C ASP A 128 -0.41 18.26 7.34
N GLU A 129 0.85 17.80 7.43
CA GLU A 129 1.87 18.02 6.39
C GLU A 129 1.56 17.21 5.12
N PHE A 130 1.08 15.96 5.26
CA PHE A 130 0.58 15.18 4.12
C PHE A 130 -0.64 15.86 3.47
N ILE A 131 -1.56 16.40 4.26
CA ILE A 131 -2.71 17.15 3.74
C ILE A 131 -2.24 18.41 3.01
N ALA A 132 -1.31 19.17 3.61
CA ALA A 132 -0.77 20.39 3.03
C ALA A 132 -0.08 20.09 1.69
N PHE A 133 0.79 19.09 1.64
CA PHE A 133 1.47 18.65 0.42
C PHE A 133 0.48 18.34 -0.71
N ASN A 134 -0.60 17.60 -0.41
CA ASN A 134 -1.61 17.24 -1.42
C ASN A 134 -2.56 18.38 -1.79
N SER A 135 -2.68 19.42 -0.96
CA SER A 135 -3.61 20.54 -1.18
C SER A 135 -3.07 21.60 -2.14
N VAL A 136 -1.77 21.54 -2.50
CA VAL A 136 -1.14 22.46 -3.46
C VAL A 136 -1.42 22.03 -4.92
N LYS A 137 -2.19 20.95 -5.11
CA LYS A 137 -2.50 20.32 -6.40
C LYS A 137 -3.88 20.71 -6.93
#